data_AF-A0A954TMG6-F1
#
_entry.id   AF-A0A954TMG6-F1
#
_cell.length_a   1.000
_cell.length_b   1.000
_cell.length_c   1.000
_cell.angle_alpha   90.00
_cell.angle_beta   90.00
_cell.angle_gamma   90.00
#
_symmetry.space_group_name_H-M   'P 1'
#
loop_
_entity.id
_entity.type
_entity.pdbx_description
1 polymer ?
#
loop_
_entity_poly.entity_id
_entity_poly.type
_entity_poly.pdbx_seq_one_letter_code
_entity_poly.pdbx_strand_id
1 'polypeptide(L)'
;MNIVLVADPSDSWIGSFEGVSTVDPGDYLANPDWSLKRATRIYNLCRSYSYQSIGYYVSLLAEARGQRPIPDVLTIQDLRGNSALRLLPQHLDDLIQKSFANLASDEFVFSVYFGANLAHKHARLAKELYGLFQSPLMRFRFVRGSKWRMRSASAIGLQDIPNNHRDFVVEAAKAHFARRSGGRSKRQAMRFDMAILHNPEEGDLAPSNELALKKFIKAAAKEGIAAELVTREDSSRLMEFDALFIRETTAVNHHTYRMARRAEAAGIVVMDDPLSILRCTNKVYLAELLNRAKIPTPKTLVIHRRNMKTVADQLSFPCVLKRPDSAFSQGVVKAVDADDLAVRLKEFFEDSELVIAQEFMRTDFDWLIG
;
A
#
# COMPACT_ATOMS: atom_id res chain seq x y z
N MET A 1 -6.75 -19.89 6.01
CA MET A 1 -7.41 -19.21 4.88
C MET A 1 -7.34 -20.17 3.69
N ASN A 2 -8.45 -20.43 3.01
CA ASN A 2 -8.46 -21.36 1.86
C ASN A 2 -7.93 -20.64 0.62
N ILE A 3 -7.10 -21.33 -0.16
CA ILE A 3 -6.57 -20.85 -1.44
C ILE A 3 -7.05 -21.81 -2.51
N VAL A 4 -7.66 -21.26 -3.55
CA VAL A 4 -8.09 -21.99 -4.74
C VAL A 4 -7.29 -21.49 -5.92
N LEU A 5 -6.68 -22.42 -6.65
CA LEU A 5 -6.06 -22.16 -7.94
C LEU A 5 -7.07 -22.54 -9.03
N VAL A 6 -7.46 -21.58 -9.87
CA VAL A 6 -8.35 -21.84 -11.00
C VAL A 6 -7.50 -21.91 -12.26
N ALA A 7 -7.30 -23.13 -12.77
CA ALA A 7 -6.40 -23.41 -13.89
C ALA A 7 -6.94 -24.55 -14.75
N ASP A 8 -6.73 -24.47 -16.07
CA ASP A 8 -7.19 -25.46 -17.03
C ASP A 8 -6.46 -26.81 -16.81
N PRO A 9 -7.15 -27.96 -16.85
CA PRO A 9 -6.56 -29.29 -16.66
C PRO A 9 -5.39 -29.59 -17.61
N SER A 10 -5.40 -29.00 -18.80
CA SER A 10 -4.32 -29.17 -19.79
C SER A 10 -3.05 -28.40 -19.45
N ASP A 11 -3.07 -27.54 -18.43
CA ASP A 11 -1.91 -26.83 -17.89
C ASP A 11 -1.33 -27.53 -16.63
N SER A 12 -1.43 -28.86 -16.57
CA SER A 12 -1.01 -29.72 -15.44
C SER A 12 0.46 -29.58 -15.02
N TRP A 13 1.32 -29.02 -15.89
CA TRP A 13 2.72 -28.76 -15.60
C TRP A 13 2.95 -27.80 -14.43
N ILE A 14 1.97 -26.95 -14.08
CA ILE A 14 2.07 -26.05 -12.92
C ILE A 14 2.10 -26.83 -11.59
N GLY A 15 1.59 -28.07 -11.60
CA GLY A 15 1.59 -28.96 -10.45
C GLY A 15 0.54 -28.63 -9.40
N SER A 16 0.73 -29.21 -8.21
CA SER A 16 -0.08 -28.95 -7.03
C SER A 16 0.79 -28.37 -5.91
N PHE A 17 0.17 -27.61 -5.01
CA PHE A 17 0.85 -26.95 -3.91
C PHE A 17 0.14 -27.30 -2.60
N GLU A 18 0.92 -27.53 -1.54
CA GLU A 18 0.36 -27.86 -0.23
C GLU A 18 -0.58 -26.75 0.27
N GLY A 19 -1.79 -27.12 0.68
CA GLY A 19 -2.80 -26.17 1.16
C GLY A 19 -3.48 -25.33 0.06
N VAL A 20 -3.27 -25.66 -1.22
CA VAL A 20 -3.92 -25.02 -2.37
C VAL A 20 -4.75 -26.06 -3.13
N SER A 21 -6.05 -25.82 -3.27
CA SER A 21 -6.92 -26.67 -4.08
C SER A 21 -6.98 -26.16 -5.52
N THR A 22 -6.73 -27.02 -6.51
CA THR A 22 -6.89 -26.65 -7.93
C THR A 22 -8.29 -27.02 -8.41
N VAL A 23 -8.94 -26.12 -9.14
CA VAL A 23 -10.28 -26.29 -9.70
C VAL A 23 -10.27 -25.90 -11.17
N ASP A 24 -10.95 -26.68 -12.00
CA ASP A 24 -11.17 -26.35 -13.41
C ASP A 24 -12.01 -25.06 -13.54
N PRO A 25 -11.68 -24.13 -14.47
CA PRO A 25 -12.45 -22.91 -14.63
C PRO A 25 -13.92 -23.12 -14.98
N GLY A 26 -14.25 -24.12 -15.80
CA GLY A 26 -15.62 -24.47 -16.16
C GLY A 26 -16.40 -24.96 -14.93
N ASP A 27 -15.81 -25.86 -14.16
CA ASP A 27 -16.39 -26.35 -12.90
C ASP A 27 -16.60 -25.22 -11.89
N TYR A 28 -15.61 -24.34 -11.71
CA TYR A 28 -15.71 -23.20 -10.80
C TYR A 28 -16.86 -22.25 -11.15
N LEU A 29 -17.16 -22.07 -12.44
CA LEU A 29 -18.24 -21.23 -12.92
C LEU A 29 -19.60 -21.93 -12.82
N ALA A 30 -19.70 -23.17 -13.29
CA ALA A 30 -20.95 -23.93 -13.39
C ALA A 30 -21.44 -24.47 -12.04
N ASN A 31 -20.52 -24.86 -11.17
CA ASN A 31 -20.82 -25.53 -9.89
C ASN A 31 -20.32 -24.68 -8.72
N PRO A 32 -21.11 -23.69 -8.25
CA PRO A 32 -20.69 -22.85 -7.14
C PRO A 32 -20.54 -23.66 -5.85
N ASP A 33 -19.30 -23.78 -5.36
CA ASP A 33 -19.04 -24.36 -4.04
C ASP A 33 -19.26 -23.30 -2.95
N TRP A 34 -20.47 -23.30 -2.37
CA TRP A 34 -20.84 -22.43 -1.26
C TRP A 34 -20.19 -22.80 0.08
N SER A 35 -19.49 -23.94 0.17
CA SER A 35 -18.70 -24.28 1.35
C SER A 35 -17.41 -23.47 1.44
N LEU A 36 -16.95 -22.92 0.31
CA LEU A 36 -15.82 -21.98 0.28
C LEU A 36 -16.16 -20.74 1.11
N LYS A 37 -15.34 -20.49 2.12
CA LYS A 37 -15.52 -19.36 3.03
C LYS A 37 -15.48 -18.03 2.28
N ARG A 38 -16.23 -17.04 2.77
CA ARG A 38 -16.00 -15.63 2.43
C ARG A 38 -14.52 -15.28 2.66
N ALA A 39 -13.96 -14.44 1.80
CA ALA A 39 -12.53 -14.11 1.71
C ALA A 39 -11.57 -15.24 1.27
N THR A 40 -12.08 -16.39 0.77
CA THR A 40 -11.25 -17.38 0.05
C THR A 40 -10.54 -16.70 -1.11
N ARG A 41 -9.26 -17.02 -1.33
CA ARG A 41 -8.50 -16.40 -2.42
C ARG A 41 -8.50 -17.26 -3.65
N ILE A 42 -8.81 -16.63 -4.77
CA ILE A 42 -8.96 -17.30 -6.06
C ILE A 42 -7.81 -16.83 -6.94
N TYR A 43 -6.76 -17.63 -7.03
CA TYR A 43 -5.67 -17.39 -7.99
C TYR A 43 -6.17 -17.83 -9.35
N ASN A 44 -6.55 -16.86 -10.16
CA ASN A 44 -7.09 -17.08 -11.48
C ASN A 44 -5.92 -17.16 -12.46
N LEU A 45 -5.65 -18.36 -12.99
CA LEU A 45 -4.63 -18.65 -13.99
C LEU A 45 -5.24 -19.04 -15.34
N CYS A 46 -6.46 -18.57 -15.61
CA CYS A 46 -7.14 -18.84 -16.86
C CYS A 46 -6.34 -18.35 -18.07
N ARG A 47 -6.60 -18.98 -19.21
CA ARG A 47 -5.87 -18.74 -20.46
C ARG A 47 -6.11 -17.34 -21.04
N SER A 48 -7.29 -16.77 -20.81
CA SER A 48 -7.65 -15.46 -21.30
C SER A 48 -8.42 -14.67 -20.26
N TYR A 49 -8.07 -13.39 -20.14
CA TYR A 49 -8.79 -12.40 -19.35
C TYR A 49 -9.54 -11.40 -20.24
N SER A 50 -9.85 -11.74 -21.50
CA SER A 50 -10.65 -10.90 -22.40
C SER A 50 -12.10 -10.71 -21.89
N TYR A 51 -12.85 -9.73 -22.42
CA TYR A 51 -14.13 -9.34 -21.83
C TYR A 51 -15.10 -10.46 -22.14
N GLN A 52 -15.85 -10.91 -21.13
CA GLN A 52 -16.68 -12.11 -21.22
C GLN A 52 -15.91 -13.40 -21.49
N SER A 53 -14.58 -13.44 -21.28
CA SER A 53 -13.84 -14.70 -21.24
C SER A 53 -14.14 -15.48 -19.96
N ILE A 54 -13.78 -16.76 -19.94
CA ILE A 54 -13.82 -17.60 -18.75
C ILE A 54 -13.04 -16.94 -17.61
N GLY A 55 -11.80 -16.50 -17.86
CA GLY A 55 -10.98 -15.84 -16.83
C GLY A 55 -11.62 -14.56 -16.29
N TYR A 56 -12.27 -13.76 -17.14
CA TYR A 56 -13.02 -12.59 -16.67
C TYR A 56 -14.19 -12.98 -15.75
N TYR A 57 -14.98 -13.98 -16.14
CA TYR A 57 -16.11 -14.45 -15.32
C TYR A 57 -15.66 -15.12 -14.02
N VAL A 58 -14.52 -15.79 -13.99
CA VAL A 58 -13.96 -16.39 -12.76
C VAL A 58 -13.72 -15.28 -11.73
N SER A 59 -13.03 -14.20 -12.10
CA SER A 59 -12.79 -13.08 -11.17
C SER A 59 -14.09 -12.36 -10.79
N LEU A 60 -15.00 -12.14 -11.75
CA LEU A 60 -16.27 -11.45 -11.49
C LEU A 60 -17.17 -12.23 -10.52
N LEU A 61 -17.31 -13.54 -10.72
CA LEU A 61 -18.14 -14.37 -9.84
C LEU A 61 -17.46 -14.61 -8.49
N ALA A 62 -16.13 -14.68 -8.43
CA ALA A 62 -15.39 -14.73 -7.17
C ALA A 62 -15.72 -13.52 -6.29
N GLU A 63 -15.63 -12.30 -6.84
CA GLU A 63 -16.03 -11.07 -6.13
C GLU A 63 -17.48 -11.11 -5.66
N ALA A 64 -18.42 -11.50 -6.54
CA ALA A 64 -19.83 -11.61 -6.19
C ALA A 64 -20.10 -12.63 -5.07
N ARG A 65 -19.28 -13.67 -4.96
CA ARG A 65 -19.30 -14.69 -3.89
C ARG A 65 -18.62 -14.20 -2.59
N GLY A 66 -18.11 -12.97 -2.56
CA GLY A 66 -17.34 -12.42 -1.43
C GLY A 66 -15.97 -13.06 -1.27
N GLN A 67 -15.43 -13.64 -2.34
CA GLN A 67 -14.07 -14.18 -2.43
C GLN A 67 -13.12 -13.10 -2.97
N ARG A 68 -11.81 -13.33 -2.85
CA ARG A 68 -10.77 -12.38 -3.27
C ARG A 68 -10.02 -12.93 -4.49
N PRO A 69 -10.46 -12.62 -5.72
CA PRO A 69 -9.76 -13.04 -6.92
C PRO A 69 -8.45 -12.28 -7.14
N ILE A 70 -7.49 -12.97 -7.77
CA ILE A 70 -6.18 -12.43 -8.13
C ILE A 70 -5.85 -12.94 -9.55
N PRO A 71 -5.88 -12.08 -10.59
CA PRO A 71 -6.26 -10.66 -10.53
C PRO A 71 -7.77 -10.47 -10.31
N ASP A 72 -8.14 -9.33 -9.71
CA ASP A 72 -9.54 -8.89 -9.59
C ASP A 72 -10.07 -8.28 -10.90
N VAL A 73 -11.38 -8.02 -10.98
CA VAL A 73 -12.02 -7.55 -12.24
C VAL A 73 -11.47 -6.18 -12.65
N LEU A 74 -11.26 -5.30 -11.68
CA LEU A 74 -10.70 -3.97 -11.92
C LEU A 74 -9.28 -4.07 -12.49
N THR A 75 -8.44 -4.91 -11.89
CA THR A 75 -7.08 -5.22 -12.36
C THR A 75 -7.10 -5.77 -13.78
N ILE A 76 -8.02 -6.67 -14.11
CA ILE A 76 -8.17 -7.20 -15.48
C ILE A 76 -8.50 -6.07 -16.47
N GLN A 77 -9.38 -5.14 -16.10
CA GLN A 77 -9.73 -4.00 -16.96
C GLN A 77 -8.56 -3.02 -17.09
N ASP A 78 -7.87 -2.71 -15.99
CA ASP A 78 -6.72 -1.80 -15.96
C ASP A 78 -5.56 -2.33 -16.81
N LEU A 79 -5.29 -3.64 -16.74
CA LEU A 79 -4.26 -4.30 -17.55
C LEU A 79 -4.62 -4.41 -19.05
N ARG A 80 -5.83 -4.06 -19.47
CA ARG A 80 -6.18 -3.95 -20.90
C ARG A 80 -6.08 -2.54 -21.45
N GLY A 81 -6.14 -1.53 -20.58
CA GLY A 81 -6.03 -0.13 -20.97
C GLY A 81 -4.59 0.36 -20.96
N ASN A 82 -4.22 1.18 -21.94
CA ASN A 82 -2.99 1.99 -21.85
C ASN A 82 -3.11 3.15 -20.84
N SER A 83 -4.27 3.31 -20.21
CA SER A 83 -4.61 4.36 -19.24
C SER A 83 -3.89 4.17 -17.90
N ALA A 84 -3.75 2.94 -17.41
CA ALA A 84 -3.06 2.63 -16.14
C ALA A 84 -1.55 2.93 -16.18
N LEU A 85 -0.96 3.05 -17.38
CA LEU A 85 0.48 3.25 -17.59
C LEU A 85 0.94 4.70 -17.36
N ARG A 86 0.01 5.67 -17.27
CA ARG A 86 0.37 7.11 -17.28
C ARG A 86 0.71 7.68 -15.91
N LEU A 87 0.51 6.94 -14.81
CA LEU A 87 0.74 7.41 -13.45
C LEU A 87 1.59 6.42 -12.64
N LEU A 88 2.70 5.94 -13.23
CA LEU A 88 3.70 5.20 -12.46
C LEU A 88 4.30 6.13 -11.38
N PRO A 89 4.38 5.69 -10.11
CA PRO A 89 5.06 6.46 -9.08
C PRO A 89 6.51 6.78 -9.47
N GLN A 90 6.99 7.99 -9.15
CA GLN A 90 8.34 8.43 -9.53
C GLN A 90 9.44 7.45 -9.11
N HIS A 91 9.35 6.90 -7.89
CA HIS A 91 10.32 5.91 -7.41
C HIS A 91 10.39 4.63 -8.25
N LEU A 92 9.27 4.22 -8.85
CA LEU A 92 9.22 3.06 -9.73
C LEU A 92 9.82 3.39 -11.09
N ASP A 93 9.60 4.60 -11.60
CA ASP A 93 10.28 5.10 -12.81
C ASP A 93 11.80 5.11 -12.62
N ASP A 94 12.30 5.60 -11.48
CA ASP A 94 13.73 5.60 -11.15
C ASP A 94 14.29 4.17 -11.07
N LEU A 95 13.53 3.25 -10.47
CA LEU A 95 13.91 1.84 -10.38
C LEU A 95 13.95 1.17 -11.76
N ILE A 96 13.02 1.51 -12.66
CA ILE A 96 13.02 1.06 -14.05
C ILE A 96 14.28 1.57 -14.76
N GLN A 97 14.59 2.87 -14.64
CA GLN A 97 15.79 3.45 -15.27
C GLN A 97 17.07 2.76 -14.78
N LYS A 98 17.21 2.57 -13.46
CA LYS A 98 18.38 1.89 -12.87
C LYS A 98 18.47 0.43 -13.29
N SER A 99 17.34 -0.29 -13.30
CA SER A 99 17.31 -1.71 -13.64
C SER A 99 17.70 -1.96 -15.10
N PHE A 100 17.30 -1.06 -16.00
CA PHE A 100 17.46 -1.24 -17.44
C PHE A 100 18.60 -0.42 -18.07
N ALA A 101 19.38 0.31 -17.25
CA ALA A 101 20.47 1.17 -17.71
C ALA A 101 21.47 0.46 -18.63
N ASN A 102 21.82 -0.79 -18.31
CA ASN A 102 22.84 -1.57 -19.02
C ASN A 102 22.27 -2.50 -20.10
N LEU A 103 21.00 -2.35 -20.49
CA LEU A 103 20.42 -3.13 -21.58
C LEU A 103 20.87 -2.55 -22.94
N ALA A 104 21.38 -3.42 -23.81
CA ALA A 104 21.82 -3.02 -25.15
C ALA A 104 20.64 -2.68 -26.08
N SER A 105 19.53 -3.43 -25.97
CA SER A 105 18.32 -3.27 -26.78
C SER A 105 17.54 -1.99 -26.43
N ASP A 106 16.80 -1.46 -27.41
CA ASP A 106 15.83 -0.38 -27.20
C ASP A 106 14.43 -0.90 -26.83
N GLU A 107 14.18 -2.20 -26.93
CA GLU A 107 12.97 -2.84 -26.43
C GLU A 107 13.30 -3.96 -25.46
N PHE A 108 12.51 -4.07 -24.40
CA PHE A 108 12.67 -5.13 -23.41
C PHE A 108 11.32 -5.67 -22.95
N VAL A 109 11.16 -7.00 -23.04
CA VAL A 109 10.00 -7.71 -22.53
C VAL A 109 10.35 -8.28 -21.16
N PHE A 110 9.73 -7.74 -20.13
CA PHE A 110 9.95 -8.15 -18.75
C PHE A 110 8.77 -9.00 -18.28
N SER A 111 9.02 -10.26 -17.94
CA SER A 111 7.99 -11.16 -17.41
C SER A 111 8.12 -11.28 -15.90
N VAL A 112 6.99 -11.27 -15.19
CA VAL A 112 6.93 -11.44 -13.73
C VAL A 112 5.99 -12.60 -13.42
N TYR A 113 6.49 -13.54 -12.62
CA TYR A 113 5.76 -14.75 -12.24
C TYR A 113 5.73 -14.82 -10.71
N PHE A 114 4.55 -14.68 -10.12
CA PHE A 114 4.34 -14.66 -8.66
C PHE A 114 5.30 -13.70 -7.93
N GLY A 115 5.53 -12.51 -8.51
CA GLY A 115 6.44 -11.50 -7.96
C GLY A 115 7.94 -11.75 -8.18
N ALA A 116 8.31 -12.79 -8.93
CA ALA A 116 9.69 -13.12 -9.25
C ALA A 116 10.00 -12.97 -10.75
N ASN A 117 11.30 -12.87 -11.08
CA ASN A 117 11.81 -12.83 -12.45
C ASN A 117 13.03 -13.77 -12.56
N LEU A 118 13.24 -14.37 -13.74
CA LEU A 118 14.37 -15.29 -13.98
C LEU A 118 15.74 -14.66 -13.68
N ALA A 119 15.90 -13.37 -13.99
CA ALA A 119 17.13 -12.65 -13.70
C ALA A 119 17.07 -12.02 -12.30
N HIS A 120 17.82 -12.58 -11.35
CA HIS A 120 17.87 -12.12 -9.96
C HIS A 120 18.16 -10.62 -9.81
N LYS A 121 18.94 -10.02 -10.72
CA LYS A 121 19.23 -8.58 -10.73
C LYS A 121 17.97 -7.69 -10.83
N HIS A 122 16.85 -8.22 -11.32
CA HIS A 122 15.58 -7.50 -11.43
C HIS A 122 14.56 -7.90 -10.37
N ALA A 123 14.95 -8.66 -9.33
CA ALA A 123 14.02 -9.15 -8.31
C ALA A 123 13.26 -8.02 -7.60
N ARG A 124 13.92 -6.89 -7.31
CA ARG A 124 13.29 -5.72 -6.68
C ARG A 124 12.20 -5.12 -7.59
N LEU A 125 12.50 -4.93 -8.87
CA LEU A 125 11.54 -4.41 -9.84
C LEU A 125 10.36 -5.37 -10.05
N ALA A 126 10.61 -6.68 -10.09
CA ALA A 126 9.56 -7.69 -10.19
C ALA A 126 8.57 -7.63 -9.01
N LYS A 127 9.07 -7.49 -7.79
CA LYS A 127 8.25 -7.36 -6.58
C LYS A 127 7.40 -6.08 -6.59
N GLU A 128 7.98 -4.94 -6.93
CA GLU A 128 7.26 -3.65 -6.99
C GLU A 128 6.16 -3.67 -8.06
N LEU A 129 6.46 -4.20 -9.26
CA LEU A 129 5.47 -4.32 -10.32
C LEU A 129 4.35 -5.30 -9.96
N TYR A 130 4.68 -6.44 -9.33
CA TYR A 130 3.68 -7.37 -8.81
C TYR A 130 2.83 -6.75 -7.70
N GLY A 131 3.46 -5.97 -6.83
CA GLY A 131 2.76 -5.16 -5.84
C GLY A 131 1.79 -4.18 -6.47
N LEU A 132 2.16 -3.50 -7.55
CA LEU A 132 1.28 -2.53 -8.20
C LEU A 132 0.11 -3.19 -8.93
N PHE A 133 0.38 -4.18 -9.79
CA PHE A 133 -0.61 -4.74 -10.71
C PHE A 133 -1.30 -6.02 -10.24
N GLN A 134 -0.82 -6.68 -9.18
CA GLN A 134 -1.50 -7.80 -8.50
C GLN A 134 -2.07 -8.91 -9.40
N SER A 135 -1.35 -9.28 -10.47
CA SER A 135 -1.67 -10.46 -11.27
C SER A 135 -0.58 -11.53 -11.10
N PRO A 136 -0.92 -12.83 -10.96
CA PRO A 136 0.05 -13.90 -10.74
C PRO A 136 1.08 -14.01 -11.86
N LEU A 137 0.66 -13.80 -13.10
CA LEU A 137 1.48 -13.95 -14.29
C LEU A 137 1.34 -12.69 -15.13
N MET A 138 2.45 -11.98 -15.33
CA MET A 138 2.44 -10.69 -16.01
C MET A 138 3.56 -10.58 -17.04
N ARG A 139 3.28 -9.79 -18.06
CA ARG A 139 4.24 -9.37 -19.07
C ARG A 139 4.18 -7.87 -19.27
N PHE A 140 5.35 -7.26 -19.24
CA PHE A 140 5.53 -5.83 -19.46
C PHE A 140 6.40 -5.63 -20.69
N ARG A 141 6.02 -4.67 -21.54
CA ARG A 141 6.84 -4.23 -22.66
C ARG A 141 7.38 -2.85 -22.34
N PHE A 142 8.70 -2.71 -22.37
CA PHE A 142 9.40 -1.45 -22.20
C PHE A 142 10.07 -1.04 -23.51
N VAL A 143 10.07 0.26 -23.78
CA VAL A 143 10.76 0.86 -24.93
C VAL A 143 11.65 2.01 -24.45
N ARG A 144 12.86 2.09 -24.98
CA ARG A 144 13.84 3.15 -24.71
C ARG A 144 13.72 4.24 -25.77
N GLY A 145 13.32 5.42 -25.32
CA GLY A 145 13.49 6.67 -26.06
C GLY A 145 14.63 7.47 -25.42
N SER A 146 14.33 8.68 -24.95
CA SER A 146 15.23 9.42 -24.04
C SER A 146 15.38 8.76 -22.66
N LYS A 147 14.40 7.96 -22.25
CA LYS A 147 14.42 7.12 -21.06
C LYS A 147 13.59 5.87 -21.30
N TRP A 148 13.75 4.85 -20.46
CA TRP A 148 12.90 3.66 -20.50
C TRP A 148 11.47 4.01 -20.10
N ARG A 149 10.48 3.57 -20.87
CA ARG A 149 9.07 3.75 -20.55
C ARG A 149 8.31 2.44 -20.71
N MET A 150 7.36 2.19 -19.81
CA MET A 150 6.44 1.06 -19.93
C MET A 150 5.43 1.37 -21.04
N ARG A 151 5.44 0.57 -22.10
CA ARG A 151 4.52 0.67 -23.24
C ARG A 151 3.26 -0.14 -23.02
N SER A 152 3.36 -1.27 -22.33
CA SER A 152 2.22 -2.11 -21.99
C SER A 152 2.49 -2.94 -20.74
N ALA A 153 1.42 -3.24 -19.99
CA ALA A 153 1.37 -4.21 -18.93
C ALA A 153 0.18 -5.13 -19.21
N SER A 154 0.36 -6.45 -19.14
CA SER A 154 -0.72 -7.41 -19.40
C SER A 154 -0.61 -8.61 -18.48
N ALA A 155 -1.75 -9.06 -17.95
CA ALA A 155 -1.86 -10.40 -17.39
C ALA A 155 -1.75 -11.42 -18.53
N ILE A 156 -1.06 -12.54 -18.28
CA ILE A 156 -0.88 -13.61 -19.27
C ILE A 156 -1.39 -14.95 -18.72
N GLY A 157 -1.78 -15.84 -19.62
CA GLY A 157 -2.18 -17.20 -19.24
C GLY A 157 -0.96 -18.13 -19.11
N LEU A 158 -1.18 -19.33 -18.56
CA LEU A 158 -0.14 -20.36 -18.43
C LEU A 158 0.43 -20.79 -19.79
N GLN A 159 -0.39 -20.79 -20.85
CA GLN A 159 0.03 -21.15 -22.20
C GLN A 159 1.00 -20.14 -22.84
N ASP A 160 1.02 -18.90 -22.36
CA ASP A 160 1.88 -17.83 -22.89
C ASP A 160 3.29 -17.88 -22.26
N ILE A 161 3.54 -18.81 -21.34
CA ILE A 161 4.81 -19.02 -20.66
C ILE A 161 5.71 -19.91 -21.52
N PRO A 162 6.91 -19.43 -21.90
CA PRO A 162 7.88 -20.24 -22.61
C PRO A 162 8.24 -21.53 -21.87
N ASN A 163 8.44 -22.63 -22.59
CA ASN A 163 8.76 -23.93 -21.98
C ASN A 163 9.99 -23.89 -21.05
N ASN A 164 11.02 -23.14 -21.44
CA ASN A 164 12.24 -22.95 -20.64
C ASN A 164 12.05 -22.10 -19.37
N HIS A 165 10.87 -21.49 -19.17
CA HIS A 165 10.55 -20.76 -17.94
C HIS A 165 9.70 -21.59 -16.97
N ARG A 166 9.11 -22.72 -17.41
CA ARG A 166 8.10 -23.46 -16.63
C ARG A 166 8.62 -23.92 -15.28
N ASP A 167 9.82 -24.50 -15.23
CA ASP A 167 10.44 -24.95 -13.97
C ASP A 167 10.61 -23.79 -12.98
N PHE A 168 11.08 -22.65 -13.47
CA PHE A 168 11.19 -21.44 -12.66
C PHE A 168 9.84 -20.96 -12.14
N VAL A 169 8.78 -21.01 -12.95
CA VAL A 169 7.43 -20.59 -12.56
C VAL A 169 6.86 -21.51 -11.49
N VAL A 170 7.08 -22.83 -11.61
CA VAL A 170 6.68 -23.80 -10.60
C VAL A 170 7.39 -23.52 -9.28
N GLU A 171 8.70 -23.26 -9.29
CA GLU A 171 9.45 -22.91 -8.08
C GLU A 171 9.02 -21.55 -7.48
N ALA A 172 8.75 -20.55 -8.33
CA ALA A 172 8.22 -19.26 -7.89
C ALA A 172 6.84 -19.40 -7.25
N ALA A 173 5.94 -20.19 -7.84
CA ALA A 173 4.62 -20.51 -7.30
C ALA A 173 4.73 -21.29 -5.97
N LYS A 174 5.59 -22.31 -5.92
CA LYS A 174 5.89 -23.05 -4.68
C LYS A 174 6.35 -22.10 -3.59
N ALA A 175 7.33 -21.23 -3.85
CA ALA A 175 7.83 -20.28 -2.86
C ALA A 175 6.73 -19.28 -2.43
N HIS A 176 5.90 -18.83 -3.36
CA HIS A 176 4.78 -17.93 -3.11
C HIS A 176 3.72 -18.54 -2.19
N PHE A 177 3.37 -19.81 -2.40
CA PHE A 177 2.41 -20.52 -1.54
C PHE A 177 3.06 -21.05 -0.25
N ALA A 178 4.32 -21.49 -0.28
CA ALA A 178 5.05 -22.04 0.87
C ALA A 178 5.44 -20.98 1.90
N ARG A 179 5.72 -19.74 1.49
CA ARG A 179 5.91 -18.61 2.43
C ARG A 179 4.73 -18.44 3.39
N ARG A 180 3.54 -18.97 3.04
CA ARG A 180 2.36 -18.97 3.91
C ARG A 180 2.27 -20.18 4.82
N SER A 181 2.87 -21.31 4.43
CA SER A 181 2.90 -22.55 5.21
C SER A 181 4.01 -22.50 6.29
N GLY A 182 5.17 -21.92 5.97
CA GLY A 182 6.37 -21.91 6.80
C GLY A 182 6.37 -21.04 8.07
N GLY A 183 5.21 -20.48 8.47
CA GLY A 183 5.08 -19.63 9.66
C GLY A 183 3.95 -20.02 10.60
N ARG A 184 3.15 -21.04 10.27
CA ARG A 184 2.16 -21.57 11.20
C ARG A 184 2.73 -22.81 11.88
N SER A 185 3.51 -22.58 12.94
CA SER A 185 3.40 -23.44 14.13
C SER A 185 1.92 -23.74 14.34
N LYS A 186 1.54 -24.97 14.69
CA LYS A 186 0.18 -25.41 15.05
C LYS A 186 -0.38 -24.50 16.18
N ARG A 187 -0.66 -23.25 15.87
CA ARG A 187 -1.40 -22.30 16.67
C ARG A 187 -2.85 -22.68 16.47
N GLN A 188 -3.59 -22.73 17.57
CA GLN A 188 -5.05 -22.67 17.55
C GLN A 188 -5.48 -21.81 16.36
N ALA A 189 -6.34 -22.33 15.49
CA ALA A 189 -6.76 -21.66 14.28
C ALA A 189 -7.25 -20.25 14.64
N MET A 190 -6.38 -19.25 14.43
CA MET A 190 -6.71 -17.86 14.67
C MET A 190 -7.78 -17.46 13.65
N ARG A 191 -8.79 -16.75 14.11
CA ARG A 191 -9.99 -16.43 13.33
C ARG A 191 -9.69 -15.43 12.21
N PHE A 192 -8.73 -14.54 12.42
CA PHE A 192 -8.37 -13.45 11.52
C PHE A 192 -6.86 -13.32 11.36
N ASP A 193 -6.42 -12.78 10.24
CA ASP A 193 -5.02 -12.45 9.93
C ASP A 193 -4.86 -10.91 9.89
N MET A 194 -3.83 -10.35 10.53
CA MET A 194 -3.57 -8.90 10.57
C MET A 194 -2.13 -8.57 10.19
N ALA A 195 -1.96 -7.67 9.24
CA ALA A 195 -0.67 -7.06 8.94
C ALA A 195 -0.42 -5.89 9.92
N ILE A 196 0.73 -5.87 10.56
CA ILE A 196 1.22 -4.70 11.30
C ILE A 196 2.34 -4.07 10.47
N LEU A 197 2.03 -2.98 9.75
CA LEU A 197 3.00 -2.26 8.94
C LEU A 197 3.97 -1.51 9.86
N HIS A 198 5.26 -1.73 9.69
CA HIS A 198 6.30 -0.99 10.39
C HIS A 198 7.50 -0.73 9.49
N ASN A 199 8.32 0.25 9.86
CA ASN A 199 9.59 0.53 9.19
C ASN A 199 10.75 0.36 10.19
N PRO A 200 11.55 -0.72 10.08
CA PRO A 200 12.72 -0.93 10.93
C PRO A 200 13.77 0.18 10.83
N GLU A 201 13.80 0.91 9.71
CA GLU A 201 14.79 1.96 9.42
C GLU A 201 14.34 3.35 9.90
N GLU A 202 13.13 3.48 10.45
CA GLU A 202 12.57 4.77 10.92
C GLU A 202 13.22 5.30 12.21
N GLY A 203 13.94 4.44 12.93
CA GLY A 203 14.71 4.82 14.12
C GLY A 203 13.84 5.39 15.25
N ASP A 204 14.31 6.46 15.87
CA ASP A 204 13.66 7.07 17.04
C ASP A 204 12.31 7.74 16.73
N LEU A 205 12.02 7.99 15.45
CA LEU A 205 10.73 8.52 15.01
C LEU A 205 9.68 7.42 14.82
N ALA A 206 10.06 6.15 14.93
CA ALA A 206 9.14 5.04 14.80
C ALA A 206 8.03 5.16 15.85
N PRO A 207 6.74 5.08 15.46
CA PRO A 207 5.64 5.29 16.40
C PRO A 207 5.46 4.09 17.35
N SER A 208 6.27 3.04 17.22
CA SER A 208 6.29 1.88 18.10
C SER A 208 7.68 1.24 18.11
N ASN A 209 8.24 1.05 19.30
CA ASN A 209 9.50 0.31 19.45
C ASN A 209 9.29 -1.22 19.39
N GLU A 210 10.39 -1.97 19.33
CA GLU A 210 10.34 -3.44 19.19
C GLU A 210 9.55 -4.12 20.33
N LEU A 211 9.66 -3.62 21.56
CA LEU A 211 8.91 -4.14 22.71
C LEU A 211 7.40 -3.91 22.55
N ALA A 212 6.99 -2.75 22.04
CA ALA A 212 5.59 -2.44 21.74
C ALA A 212 5.04 -3.32 20.63
N LEU A 213 5.79 -3.52 19.54
CA LEU A 213 5.41 -4.43 18.43
C LEU A 213 5.19 -5.87 18.93
N LYS A 214 6.09 -6.39 19.77
CA LYS A 214 5.92 -7.70 20.42
C LYS A 214 4.66 -7.76 21.30
N LYS A 215 4.34 -6.69 22.03
CA LYS A 215 3.12 -6.59 22.84
C LYS A 215 1.86 -6.58 21.97
N PHE A 216 1.86 -5.88 20.83
CA PHE A 216 0.73 -5.89 19.89
C PHE A 216 0.47 -7.29 19.34
N ILE A 217 1.51 -8.01 18.92
CA ILE A 217 1.36 -9.39 18.44
C ILE A 217 0.79 -10.30 19.53
N LYS A 218 1.27 -10.15 20.77
CA LYS A 218 0.76 -10.91 21.92
C LYS A 218 -0.70 -10.57 22.25
N ALA A 219 -1.08 -9.29 22.15
CA ALA A 219 -2.46 -8.85 22.37
C ALA A 219 -3.39 -9.38 21.28
N ALA A 220 -3.00 -9.24 20.01
CA ALA A 220 -3.73 -9.78 18.87
C ALA A 220 -3.96 -11.31 19.02
N ALA A 221 -2.93 -12.05 19.42
CA ALA A 221 -3.05 -13.49 19.63
C ALA A 221 -4.07 -13.86 20.74
N LYS A 222 -4.20 -13.06 21.79
CA LYS A 222 -5.22 -13.27 22.85
C LYS A 222 -6.64 -13.08 22.32
N GLU A 223 -6.81 -12.19 21.35
CA GLU A 223 -8.08 -11.95 20.65
C GLU A 223 -8.31 -12.91 19.46
N GLY A 224 -7.46 -13.94 19.31
CA GLY A 224 -7.56 -14.91 18.23
C GLY A 224 -7.19 -14.34 16.86
N ILE A 225 -6.34 -13.32 16.80
CA ILE A 225 -5.85 -12.68 15.58
C ILE A 225 -4.37 -13.06 15.37
N ALA A 226 -4.06 -13.59 14.19
CA ALA A 226 -2.69 -13.84 13.74
C ALA A 226 -2.08 -12.55 13.20
N ALA A 227 -1.34 -11.84 14.05
CA ALA A 227 -0.62 -10.64 13.65
C ALA A 227 0.79 -10.97 13.11
N GLU A 228 1.13 -10.39 11.96
CA GLU A 228 2.46 -10.46 11.33
C GLU A 228 3.01 -9.04 11.11
N LEU A 229 4.30 -8.83 11.39
CA LEU A 229 4.97 -7.59 11.03
C LEU A 229 5.26 -7.59 9.53
N VAL A 230 4.88 -6.52 8.84
CA VAL A 230 5.11 -6.34 7.41
C VAL A 230 5.80 -5.01 7.15
N THR A 231 6.58 -4.93 6.07
CA THR A 231 7.20 -3.66 5.64
C THR A 231 6.60 -3.19 4.31
N ARG A 232 7.09 -2.06 3.78
CA ARG A 232 6.68 -1.56 2.47
C ARG A 232 6.86 -2.61 1.35
N GLU A 233 7.90 -3.42 1.44
CA GLU A 233 8.24 -4.48 0.49
C GLU A 233 7.16 -5.58 0.42
N ASP A 234 6.40 -5.74 1.50
CA ASP A 234 5.27 -6.66 1.61
C ASP A 234 3.95 -6.05 1.13
N SER A 235 3.96 -4.85 0.53
CA SER A 235 2.73 -4.22 0.01
C SER A 235 1.95 -5.08 -0.99
N SER A 236 2.64 -5.96 -1.72
CA SER A 236 2.02 -6.98 -2.59
C SER A 236 1.18 -8.00 -1.81
N ARG A 237 1.56 -8.27 -0.56
CA ARG A 237 0.91 -9.18 0.37
C ARG A 237 -0.23 -8.50 1.14
N LEU A 238 -0.62 -7.28 0.83
CA LEU A 238 -1.65 -6.60 1.62
C LEU A 238 -3.00 -7.30 1.58
N MET A 239 -3.39 -7.85 0.42
CA MET A 239 -4.62 -8.65 0.27
C MET A 239 -4.59 -9.94 1.08
N GLU A 240 -3.45 -10.23 1.72
CA GLU A 240 -3.26 -11.41 2.51
C GLU A 240 -3.94 -11.38 3.87
N PHE A 241 -4.30 -10.20 4.33
CA PHE A 241 -4.73 -9.96 5.68
C PHE A 241 -6.20 -9.51 5.70
N ASP A 242 -6.85 -9.72 6.82
CA ASP A 242 -8.19 -9.21 7.12
C ASP A 242 -8.13 -7.78 7.65
N ALA A 243 -7.00 -7.41 8.26
CA ALA A 243 -6.74 -6.06 8.77
C ALA A 243 -5.32 -5.56 8.47
N LEU A 244 -5.17 -4.25 8.32
CA LEU A 244 -3.91 -3.51 8.27
C LEU A 244 -3.84 -2.57 9.47
N PHE A 245 -2.86 -2.78 10.35
CA PHE A 245 -2.52 -1.91 11.46
C PHE A 245 -1.18 -1.20 11.21
N ILE A 246 -1.19 0.12 11.07
CA ILE A 246 -0.05 0.94 10.67
C ILE A 246 0.67 1.41 11.92
N ARG A 247 1.92 0.99 12.07
CA ARG A 247 2.89 1.44 13.08
C ARG A 247 4.15 2.00 12.42
N GLU A 248 3.92 2.84 11.42
CA GLU A 248 4.90 3.66 10.72
C GLU A 248 4.32 5.08 10.61
N THR A 249 5.15 6.13 10.56
CA THR A 249 4.64 7.50 10.43
C THR A 249 3.78 7.67 9.17
N THR A 250 2.55 8.15 9.37
CA THR A 250 1.58 8.34 8.30
C THR A 250 1.73 9.71 7.65
N ALA A 251 1.72 9.77 6.32
CA ALA A 251 1.67 11.01 5.56
C ALA A 251 0.96 10.83 4.21
N VAL A 252 0.27 11.87 3.75
CA VAL A 252 -0.58 11.84 2.53
C VAL A 252 0.23 11.47 1.28
N ASN A 253 1.44 12.00 1.15
CA ASN A 253 2.33 11.72 0.01
C ASN A 253 3.27 10.52 0.26
N HIS A 254 2.87 9.57 1.12
CA HIS A 254 3.71 8.45 1.56
C HIS A 254 3.12 7.08 1.21
N HIS A 255 3.91 6.00 1.29
CA HIS A 255 3.37 4.65 1.02
C HIS A 255 2.36 4.21 2.07
N THR A 256 2.48 4.69 3.31
CA THR A 256 1.51 4.41 4.38
C THR A 256 0.09 4.81 3.97
N TYR A 257 -0.10 6.02 3.43
CA TYR A 257 -1.41 6.45 2.92
C TYR A 257 -1.87 5.64 1.70
N ARG A 258 -0.99 5.32 0.75
CA ARG A 258 -1.34 4.52 -0.43
C ARG A 258 -1.76 3.10 -0.05
N MET A 259 -1.04 2.47 0.88
CA MET A 259 -1.37 1.15 1.39
C MET A 259 -2.70 1.18 2.16
N ALA A 260 -2.93 2.19 2.99
CA ALA A 260 -4.20 2.38 3.68
C ALA A 260 -5.37 2.48 2.69
N ARG A 261 -5.25 3.34 1.66
CA ARG A 261 -6.29 3.50 0.63
C ARG A 261 -6.56 2.21 -0.13
N ARG A 262 -5.51 1.48 -0.45
CA ARG A 262 -5.63 0.19 -1.14
C ARG A 262 -6.32 -0.85 -0.26
N ALA A 263 -5.94 -0.95 1.00
CA ALA A 263 -6.56 -1.87 1.94
C ALA A 263 -8.05 -1.55 2.12
N GLU A 264 -8.39 -0.29 2.32
CA GLU A 264 -9.79 0.18 2.43
C GLU A 264 -10.59 -0.20 1.17
N ALA A 265 -10.06 0.07 -0.02
CA ALA A 265 -10.72 -0.28 -1.29
C ALA A 265 -10.92 -1.79 -1.46
N ALA A 266 -10.04 -2.61 -0.87
CA ALA A 266 -10.12 -4.06 -0.87
C ALA A 266 -11.04 -4.64 0.22
N GLY A 267 -11.71 -3.79 1.00
CA GLY A 267 -12.55 -4.19 2.12
C GLY A 267 -11.77 -4.77 3.31
N ILE A 268 -10.48 -4.43 3.42
CA ILE A 268 -9.63 -4.76 4.58
C ILE A 268 -9.89 -3.73 5.67
N VAL A 269 -9.95 -4.16 6.94
CA VAL A 269 -10.07 -3.23 8.07
C VAL A 269 -8.76 -2.48 8.23
N VAL A 270 -8.79 -1.15 8.19
CA VAL A 270 -7.56 -0.32 8.23
C VAL A 270 -7.53 0.53 9.48
N MET A 271 -6.37 0.53 10.14
CA MET A 271 -6.03 1.39 11.26
C MET A 271 -4.58 1.86 11.05
N ASP A 272 -4.24 3.12 10.88
CA ASP A 272 -5.09 4.29 10.76
C ASP A 272 -5.79 4.34 9.39
N ASP A 273 -7.07 4.68 9.38
CA ASP A 273 -7.85 4.75 8.15
C ASP A 273 -7.37 5.93 7.26
N PRO A 274 -7.52 5.82 5.94
CA PRO A 274 -7.00 6.82 5.02
C PRO A 274 -7.58 8.22 5.23
N LEU A 275 -8.85 8.32 5.61
CA LEU A 275 -9.51 9.59 5.80
C LEU A 275 -8.94 10.31 7.03
N SER A 276 -8.68 9.57 8.10
CA SER A 276 -7.99 10.08 9.29
C SER A 276 -6.56 10.52 8.95
N ILE A 277 -5.80 9.73 8.18
CA ILE A 277 -4.46 10.15 7.73
C ILE A 277 -4.54 11.47 6.97
N LEU A 278 -5.45 11.60 6.00
CA LEU A 278 -5.60 12.83 5.21
C LEU A 278 -5.92 14.07 6.06
N ARG A 279 -6.81 13.91 7.06
CA ARG A 279 -7.34 15.02 7.86
C ARG A 279 -6.42 15.38 9.02
N CYS A 280 -5.87 14.39 9.72
CA CYS A 280 -5.13 14.59 10.96
C CYS A 280 -3.67 14.95 10.73
N THR A 281 -3.09 14.69 9.55
CA THR A 281 -1.71 15.11 9.26
C THR A 281 -1.59 16.59 8.91
N ASN A 282 -2.69 17.31 8.71
CA ASN A 282 -2.69 18.71 8.31
C ASN A 282 -3.26 19.62 9.42
N LYS A 283 -2.40 20.47 10.00
CA LYS A 283 -2.77 21.37 11.11
C LYS A 283 -3.77 22.46 10.70
N VAL A 284 -3.81 22.85 9.43
CA VAL A 284 -4.81 23.81 8.92
C VAL A 284 -6.18 23.17 8.91
N TYR A 285 -6.28 21.94 8.41
CA TYR A 285 -7.51 21.17 8.42
C TYR A 285 -8.05 20.96 9.83
N LEU A 286 -7.16 20.58 10.77
CA LEU A 286 -7.53 20.40 12.18
C LEU A 286 -7.98 21.71 12.84
N ALA A 287 -7.25 22.81 12.62
CA ALA A 287 -7.63 24.11 13.19
C ALA A 287 -9.03 24.56 12.72
N GLU A 288 -9.34 24.40 11.43
CA GLU A 288 -10.65 24.72 10.87
C GLU A 288 -11.76 23.84 11.47
N LEU A 289 -11.51 22.54 11.60
CA LEU A 289 -12.47 21.61 12.19
C LEU A 289 -12.77 21.92 13.65
N LEU A 290 -11.73 22.15 14.45
CA LEU A 290 -11.87 22.44 15.89
C LEU A 290 -12.60 23.76 16.11
N ASN A 291 -12.27 24.79 15.32
CA ASN A 291 -12.97 26.08 15.36
C ASN A 291 -14.45 25.96 14.99
N ARG A 292 -14.76 25.27 13.89
CA ARG A 292 -16.15 25.01 13.46
C ARG A 292 -16.94 24.23 14.52
N ALA A 293 -16.29 23.27 15.17
CA ALA A 293 -16.89 22.46 16.23
C ALA A 293 -16.93 23.18 17.59
N LYS A 294 -16.40 24.41 17.69
CA LYS A 294 -16.31 25.21 18.93
C LYS A 294 -15.59 24.47 20.06
N ILE A 295 -14.58 23.66 19.72
CA ILE A 295 -13.74 23.00 20.70
C ILE A 295 -12.79 24.05 21.30
N PRO A 296 -12.68 24.16 22.63
CA PRO A 296 -11.73 25.08 23.25
C PRO A 296 -10.29 24.72 22.85
N THR A 297 -9.63 25.65 22.17
CA THR A 297 -8.22 25.56 21.76
C THR A 297 -7.56 26.93 21.92
N PRO A 298 -6.23 27.02 22.07
CA PRO A 298 -5.52 28.30 22.01
C PRO A 298 -5.87 29.04 20.72
N LYS A 299 -5.91 30.38 20.77
CA LYS A 299 -6.30 31.17 19.59
C LYS A 299 -5.37 30.84 18.42
N THR A 300 -5.95 30.38 17.32
CA THR A 300 -5.21 29.85 16.17
C THR A 300 -5.65 30.55 14.89
N LEU A 301 -4.69 31.01 14.10
CA LEU A 301 -4.89 31.74 12.85
C LEU A 301 -4.22 30.99 11.69
N VAL A 302 -4.92 30.90 10.57
CA VAL A 302 -4.37 30.40 9.30
C VAL A 302 -3.82 31.58 8.51
N ILE A 303 -2.51 31.57 8.28
CA ILE A 303 -1.75 32.68 7.71
C ILE A 303 -1.34 32.36 6.28
N HIS A 304 -1.59 33.30 5.39
CA HIS A 304 -1.09 33.34 4.02
C HIS A 304 -0.38 34.68 3.76
N ARG A 305 0.39 34.78 2.69
CA ARG A 305 1.22 35.96 2.38
C ARG A 305 0.46 37.30 2.46
N ARG A 306 -0.83 37.33 2.08
CA ARG A 306 -1.65 38.56 2.12
C ARG A 306 -2.16 38.98 3.50
N ASN A 307 -2.26 38.08 4.49
CA ASN A 307 -2.80 38.39 5.82
C ASN A 307 -1.75 38.35 6.94
N MET A 308 -0.48 38.07 6.63
CA MET A 308 0.60 37.92 7.62
C MET A 308 0.77 39.10 8.58
N LYS A 309 0.46 40.32 8.14
CA LYS A 309 0.56 41.53 8.98
C LYS A 309 -0.48 41.55 10.11
N THR A 310 -1.61 40.87 9.93
CA THR A 310 -2.72 40.85 10.89
C THR A 310 -2.45 39.97 12.12
N VAL A 311 -1.36 39.20 12.11
CA VAL A 311 -1.01 38.29 13.20
C VAL A 311 -0.67 39.07 14.47
N ALA A 312 0.14 40.12 14.36
CA ALA A 312 0.57 40.93 15.50
C ALA A 312 -0.60 41.68 16.15
N ASP A 313 -1.66 41.97 15.39
CA ASP A 313 -2.87 42.63 15.89
C ASP A 313 -3.80 41.67 16.64
N GLN A 314 -3.69 40.37 16.36
CA GLN A 314 -4.64 39.35 16.83
C GLN A 314 -4.06 38.38 17.85
N LEU A 315 -2.74 38.20 17.90
CA LEU A 315 -2.05 37.32 18.83
C LEU A 315 -1.03 38.11 19.65
N SER A 316 -0.97 37.81 20.94
CA SER A 316 0.09 38.29 21.82
C SER A 316 1.39 37.54 21.57
N PHE A 317 2.51 38.18 21.91
CA PHE A 317 3.82 37.55 21.86
C PHE A 317 4.25 36.99 23.24
N PRO A 318 5.01 35.88 23.28
CA PRO A 318 5.43 35.09 22.13
C PRO A 318 4.25 34.36 21.48
N CYS A 319 4.37 34.02 20.20
CA CYS A 319 3.41 33.16 19.50
C CYS A 319 4.13 31.99 18.83
N VAL A 320 3.40 30.94 18.48
CA VAL A 320 3.96 29.71 17.90
C VAL A 320 3.56 29.61 16.43
N LEU A 321 4.56 29.50 15.56
CA LEU A 321 4.37 29.21 14.14
C LEU A 321 4.56 27.72 13.88
N LYS A 322 3.66 27.13 13.09
CA LYS A 322 3.69 25.70 12.74
C LYS A 322 3.48 25.51 11.25
N ARG A 323 4.31 24.66 10.63
CA ARG A 323 4.08 24.20 9.25
C ARG A 323 2.82 23.28 9.21
N PRO A 324 1.98 23.37 8.15
CA PRO A 324 0.75 22.58 8.05
C PRO A 324 0.97 21.07 8.14
N ASP A 325 1.90 20.52 7.35
CA ASP A 325 2.08 19.08 7.13
C ASP A 325 3.30 18.48 7.86
N SER A 326 3.76 19.11 8.94
CA SER A 326 4.90 18.61 9.73
C SER A 326 4.48 17.76 10.94
N ALA A 327 5.40 16.93 11.46
CA ALA A 327 5.19 16.12 12.66
C ALA A 327 6.42 16.17 13.59
N PHE A 328 6.32 15.61 14.81
CA PHE A 328 7.43 15.50 15.77
C PHE A 328 8.17 16.82 16.05
N SER A 329 7.41 17.91 16.20
CA SER A 329 7.93 19.28 16.42
C SER A 329 8.84 19.83 15.31
N GLN A 330 9.02 19.09 14.22
CA GLN A 330 9.70 19.60 13.04
C GLN A 330 8.84 20.72 12.43
N GLY A 331 9.43 21.86 12.10
CA GLY A 331 8.68 23.01 11.56
C GLY A 331 7.75 23.71 12.57
N VAL A 332 8.10 23.67 13.87
CA VAL A 332 7.47 24.49 14.92
C VAL A 332 8.50 25.46 15.47
N VAL A 333 8.22 26.77 15.45
CA VAL A 333 9.09 27.82 16.00
C VAL A 333 8.30 28.78 16.87
N LYS A 334 8.94 29.32 17.90
CA LYS A 334 8.36 30.36 18.77
C LYS A 334 8.89 31.72 18.31
N ALA A 335 7.99 32.61 17.90
CA ALA A 335 8.30 34.00 17.58
C ALA A 335 8.12 34.86 18.84
N VAL A 336 9.15 35.60 19.23
CA VAL A 336 9.15 36.34 20.51
C VAL A 336 8.65 37.77 20.41
N ASP A 337 8.65 38.35 19.22
CA ASP A 337 8.15 39.69 18.91
C ASP A 337 7.76 39.81 17.42
N ALA A 338 7.35 41.00 17.00
CA ALA A 338 6.88 41.26 15.64
C ALA A 338 7.98 41.18 14.57
N ASP A 339 9.21 41.54 14.91
CA ASP A 339 10.35 41.51 13.98
C ASP A 339 10.79 40.06 13.74
N ASP A 340 10.92 39.26 14.80
CA ASP A 340 11.19 37.82 14.71
C ASP A 340 10.07 37.11 13.96
N LEU A 341 8.79 37.45 14.23
CA LEU A 341 7.65 36.91 13.49
C LEU A 341 7.78 37.13 11.97
N ALA A 342 8.16 38.34 11.54
CA ALA A 342 8.29 38.66 10.12
C ALA A 342 9.41 37.83 9.45
N VAL A 343 10.53 37.64 10.15
CA VAL A 343 11.64 36.78 9.69
C VAL A 343 11.18 35.34 9.56
N ARG A 344 10.59 34.75 10.60
CA ARG A 344 10.14 33.36 10.61
C ARG A 344 9.06 33.07 9.58
N LEU A 345 8.09 33.98 9.41
CA LEU A 345 7.07 33.82 8.38
C LEU A 345 7.68 33.81 6.98
N LYS A 346 8.68 34.66 6.71
CA LYS A 346 9.38 34.66 5.43
C LYS A 346 10.04 33.31 5.17
N GLU A 347 10.76 32.75 6.15
CA GLU A 347 11.38 31.41 6.08
C GLU A 347 10.33 30.32 5.83
N PHE A 348 9.19 30.35 6.52
CA PHE A 348 8.15 29.33 6.39
C PHE A 348 7.45 29.38 5.03
N PHE A 349 7.28 30.57 4.46
CA PHE A 349 6.65 30.75 3.15
C PHE A 349 7.55 30.37 1.98
N GLU A 350 8.84 30.04 2.19
CA GLU A 350 9.71 29.52 1.12
C GLU A 350 9.20 28.18 0.58
N ASP A 351 8.70 27.30 1.46
CA ASP A 351 8.26 25.94 1.08
C ASP A 351 6.77 25.67 1.37
N SER A 352 6.01 26.66 1.84
CA SER A 352 4.60 26.50 2.18
C SER A 352 3.76 27.71 1.78
N GLU A 353 2.55 27.47 1.29
CA GLU A 353 1.59 28.55 0.99
C GLU A 353 0.82 29.03 2.23
N LEU A 354 0.74 28.19 3.26
CA LEU A 354 -0.01 28.44 4.48
C LEU A 354 0.84 28.14 5.72
N VAL A 355 0.65 28.92 6.77
CA VAL A 355 1.30 28.73 8.08
C VAL A 355 0.24 28.84 9.17
N ILE A 356 0.37 28.05 10.22
CA ILE A 356 -0.46 28.21 11.42
C ILE A 356 0.28 29.13 12.39
N ALA A 357 -0.37 30.21 12.83
CA ALA A 357 0.07 30.99 13.98
C ALA A 357 -0.87 30.72 15.16
N GLN A 358 -0.32 30.35 16.31
CA GLN A 358 -1.09 29.97 17.49
C GLN A 358 -0.59 30.72 18.72
N GLU A 359 -1.51 31.10 19.59
CA GLU A 359 -1.23 31.64 20.91
C GLU A 359 -0.29 30.72 21.70
N PHE A 360 0.75 31.30 22.29
CA PHE A 360 1.64 30.56 23.16
C PHE A 360 1.00 30.40 24.55
N MET A 361 0.81 29.15 24.96
CA MET A 361 0.36 28.81 26.30
C MET A 361 1.54 28.27 27.08
N ARG A 362 1.90 28.93 28.18
CA ARG A 362 2.88 28.38 29.13
C ARG A 362 2.17 27.31 29.96
N THR A 363 2.67 26.09 29.90
CA THR A 363 2.18 24.99 30.73
C THR A 363 3.35 24.29 31.42
N ASP A 364 3.12 23.83 32.65
CA ASP A 364 4.11 23.01 33.37
C ASP A 364 4.03 21.53 32.96
N PHE A 365 2.93 21.14 32.32
CA PHE A 365 2.65 19.78 31.85
C PHE A 365 2.00 19.81 30.46
N ASP A 366 2.25 18.78 29.66
CA ASP A 366 1.56 18.48 28.41
C ASP A 366 0.83 17.14 28.58
N TRP A 367 -0.50 17.16 28.51
CA TRP A 367 -1.34 16.00 28.76
C TRP A 367 -1.67 15.31 27.44
N LEU A 368 -1.28 14.05 27.32
CA LEU A 368 -1.61 13.20 26.18
C LEU A 368 -2.70 12.20 26.61
N ILE A 369 -3.85 12.25 25.94
CA ILE A 369 -4.94 11.28 26.12
C ILE A 369 -4.81 10.28 24.97
N GLY A 370 -4.49 9.02 25.28
CA GLY A 370 -4.24 7.96 24.30
C GLY A 370 -4.77 6.61 24.73
#